data_AF-A0A955NJM0-F1
#
_entry.id   AF-A0A955NJM0-F1
#
_cell.length_a   1.000
_cell.length_b   1.000
_cell.length_c   1.000
_cell.angle_alpha   90.00
_cell.angle_beta   90.00
_cell.angle_gamma   90.00
#
_symmetry.space_group_name_H-M   'P 1'
#
loop_
_entity.id
_entity.type
_entity.pdbx_description
1 polymer ?
#
loop_
_entity_poly.entity_id
_entity_poly.type
_entity_poly.pdbx_seq_one_letter_code
_entity_poly.pdbx_strand_id
1 'polypeptide(L)'
;MSITPAFLKLDLYCKGIRIAPDCFPEDHHGRPITRTRAGLGSGLELVLPGDLWTNVPVVEDFAKVSPYELVREDERFFVTHPHHSKVEVRLSPRPDWYETKTSSGKRMDRVGTLQGTYLGVYPSAVCEYWTESPKVNCKFCSVGLNLGDKDAGEKTVEDIMEVIHAAREGSGITYVDFNTGHYEGDTYLDILEPILKRVKSETDLLIGVQTPPHHDLSWYDRLQEMGVNRVSFCFEIFDPRTFEEVCPGKHREYGLKRYLDAVEYCVGLT
;
A
#
# COMPACT_ATOMS: atom_id res chain seq x y z
N MET A 1 -32.60 -6.72 1.18
CA MET A 1 -32.57 -5.44 0.44
C MET A 1 -31.36 -5.43 -0.49
N SER A 2 -31.46 -4.80 -1.66
CA SER A 2 -30.30 -4.65 -2.57
C SER A 2 -29.30 -3.66 -1.98
N ILE A 3 -28.05 -4.07 -1.85
CA ILE A 3 -26.93 -3.23 -1.40
C ILE A 3 -26.20 -2.72 -2.64
N THR A 4 -25.81 -1.44 -2.66
CA THR A 4 -25.01 -0.92 -3.78
C THR A 4 -23.56 -1.36 -3.64
N PRO A 5 -22.81 -1.57 -4.74
CA PRO A 5 -21.40 -1.94 -4.67
C PRO A 5 -20.54 -0.94 -3.86
N ALA A 6 -20.84 0.35 -3.96
CA ALA A 6 -20.14 1.39 -3.20
C ALA A 6 -20.40 1.29 -1.69
N PHE A 7 -21.65 1.06 -1.27
CA PHE A 7 -21.97 0.88 0.14
C PHE A 7 -21.37 -0.43 0.67
N LEU A 8 -21.46 -1.52 -0.12
CA LEU A 8 -20.81 -2.79 0.23
C LEU A 8 -19.31 -2.61 0.45
N LYS A 9 -18.62 -1.89 -0.44
CA LYS A 9 -17.19 -1.59 -0.31
C LYS A 9 -16.85 -0.94 1.02
N LEU A 10 -17.60 0.10 1.40
CA LEU A 10 -17.39 0.81 2.67
C LEU A 10 -17.66 -0.09 3.87
N ASP A 11 -18.75 -0.87 3.84
CA ASP A 11 -19.12 -1.72 4.97
C ASP A 11 -18.13 -2.88 5.16
N LEU A 12 -17.59 -3.43 4.06
CA LEU A 12 -16.51 -4.42 4.09
C LEU A 12 -15.22 -3.87 4.71
N TYR A 13 -14.87 -2.60 4.51
CA TYR A 13 -13.72 -2.00 5.20
C TYR A 13 -13.91 -1.93 6.71
N CYS A 14 -15.12 -1.61 7.16
CA CYS A 14 -15.40 -1.45 8.58
C CYS A 14 -15.63 -2.77 9.31
N LYS A 15 -16.25 -3.75 8.65
CA LYS A 15 -16.69 -5.01 9.27
C LYS A 15 -15.86 -6.21 8.86
N GLY A 16 -15.03 -6.09 7.84
CA GLY A 16 -14.28 -7.21 7.27
C GLY A 16 -15.18 -8.23 6.60
N ILE A 17 -14.64 -9.41 6.30
CA ILE A 17 -15.39 -10.54 5.74
C ILE A 17 -14.83 -11.86 6.28
N ARG A 18 -15.70 -12.85 6.51
CA ARG A 18 -15.29 -14.24 6.75
C ARG A 18 -15.09 -14.96 5.42
N ILE A 19 -14.14 -15.88 5.36
CA ILE A 19 -13.89 -16.71 4.17
C ILE A 19 -14.41 -18.12 4.47
N ALA A 20 -15.33 -18.63 3.65
CA ALA A 20 -15.76 -20.03 3.76
C ALA A 20 -14.56 -20.98 3.46
N PRO A 21 -14.52 -22.20 4.05
CA PRO A 21 -13.33 -23.05 4.01
C PRO A 21 -12.76 -23.41 2.63
N ASP A 22 -13.56 -23.33 1.57
CA ASP A 22 -13.20 -23.63 0.19
C ASP A 22 -12.97 -22.38 -0.68
N CYS A 23 -12.89 -21.20 -0.07
CA CYS A 23 -12.86 -19.91 -0.75
C CYS A 23 -11.54 -19.15 -0.60
N PHE A 24 -10.47 -19.80 -0.13
CA PHE A 24 -9.16 -19.15 0.02
C PHE A 24 -8.60 -18.73 -1.35
N PRO A 25 -8.20 -17.46 -1.53
CA PRO A 25 -7.89 -16.93 -2.85
C PRO A 25 -6.71 -17.65 -3.53
N GLU A 26 -5.75 -18.15 -2.77
CA GLU A 26 -4.57 -18.86 -3.29
C GLU A 26 -4.92 -20.13 -4.08
N ASP A 27 -6.02 -20.78 -3.71
CA ASP A 27 -6.50 -22.01 -4.33
C ASP A 27 -7.24 -21.74 -5.67
N HIS A 28 -7.57 -20.48 -5.95
CA HIS A 28 -8.43 -20.07 -7.06
C HIS A 28 -7.82 -18.96 -7.92
N HIS A 29 -6.49 -18.93 -8.05
CA HIS A 29 -5.73 -17.93 -8.82
C HIS A 29 -5.94 -16.47 -8.36
N GLY A 30 -6.46 -16.29 -7.14
CA GLY A 30 -6.58 -15.00 -6.48
C GLY A 30 -5.25 -14.56 -5.86
N ARG A 31 -5.10 -13.26 -5.63
CA ARG A 31 -3.94 -12.74 -4.89
C ARG A 31 -3.93 -13.28 -3.46
N PRO A 32 -2.77 -13.75 -2.97
CA PRO A 32 -2.66 -14.30 -1.64
C PRO A 32 -2.94 -13.26 -0.56
N ILE A 33 -3.51 -13.69 0.57
CA ILE A 33 -3.67 -12.84 1.75
C ILE A 33 -2.30 -12.72 2.42
N THR A 34 -1.59 -11.63 2.11
CA THR A 34 -0.27 -11.38 2.68
C THR A 34 -0.40 -10.51 3.91
N ARG A 35 -0.27 -11.09 5.11
CA ARG A 35 -0.06 -10.27 6.31
C ARG A 35 1.22 -9.44 6.10
N THR A 36 1.08 -8.13 6.33
CA THR A 36 2.15 -7.23 6.75
C THR A 36 3.30 -7.00 5.75
N ARG A 37 3.05 -6.21 4.70
CA ARG A 37 4.10 -5.68 3.81
C ARG A 37 4.19 -4.17 3.98
N ALA A 38 5.22 -3.64 4.63
CA ALA A 38 5.67 -2.24 4.57
C ALA A 38 4.60 -1.11 4.41
N GLY A 39 3.39 -1.24 5.02
CA GLY A 39 2.30 -0.26 4.89
C GLY A 39 1.36 -0.45 3.68
N LEU A 40 1.53 -1.50 2.88
CA LEU A 40 0.68 -1.90 1.77
C LEU A 40 -0.41 -2.89 2.21
N GLY A 41 -1.57 -2.85 1.54
CA GLY A 41 -2.77 -3.62 1.90
C GLY A 41 -2.50 -5.13 2.00
N SER A 42 -3.06 -5.73 3.05
CA SER A 42 -2.80 -7.12 3.47
C SER A 42 -4.02 -8.03 3.52
N GLY A 43 -5.19 -7.50 3.20
CA GLY A 43 -6.46 -8.23 3.22
C GLY A 43 -6.75 -9.00 1.94
N LEU A 44 -7.96 -9.53 1.85
CA LEU A 44 -8.50 -10.18 0.66
C LEU A 44 -8.80 -9.13 -0.41
N GLU A 45 -8.17 -9.23 -1.57
CA GLU A 45 -8.50 -8.35 -2.69
C GLU A 45 -9.66 -8.91 -3.54
N LEU A 46 -10.73 -8.13 -3.62
CA LEU A 46 -11.93 -8.43 -4.41
C LEU A 46 -12.19 -7.34 -5.45
N VAL A 47 -12.85 -7.71 -6.53
CA VAL A 47 -13.45 -6.80 -7.49
C VAL A 47 -14.97 -6.94 -7.41
N LEU A 48 -15.62 -5.89 -6.89
CA LEU A 48 -17.07 -5.80 -6.77
C LEU A 48 -17.69 -5.34 -8.12
N PRO A 49 -19.03 -5.44 -8.30
CA PRO A 49 -19.68 -5.00 -9.53
C PRO A 49 -19.37 -3.54 -9.88
N GLY A 50 -19.19 -3.27 -11.18
CA GLY A 50 -18.72 -1.98 -11.68
C GLY A 50 -17.21 -1.78 -11.57
N ASP A 51 -16.43 -2.87 -11.55
CA ASP A 51 -14.97 -2.88 -11.44
C ASP A 51 -14.42 -2.11 -10.24
N LEU A 52 -15.14 -2.19 -9.13
CA LEU A 52 -14.74 -1.57 -7.87
C LEU A 52 -13.81 -2.50 -7.09
N TRP A 53 -12.51 -2.24 -7.18
CA TRP A 53 -11.48 -2.95 -6.42
C TRP A 53 -11.55 -2.59 -4.94
N THR A 54 -11.37 -3.59 -4.08
CA THR A 54 -11.36 -3.43 -2.63
C THR A 54 -10.39 -4.42 -1.96
N ASN A 55 -9.72 -3.98 -0.89
CA ASN A 55 -8.92 -4.84 -0.01
C ASN A 55 -9.67 -4.99 1.32
N VAL A 56 -10.14 -6.20 1.62
CA VAL A 56 -11.06 -6.45 2.73
C VAL A 56 -10.32 -7.09 3.91
N PRO A 57 -10.46 -6.57 5.14
CA PRO A 57 -9.97 -7.21 6.35
C PRO A 57 -10.58 -8.61 6.54
N VAL A 58 -9.72 -9.59 6.85
CA VAL A 58 -10.14 -11.00 7.04
C VAL A 58 -9.47 -11.67 8.24
N VAL A 59 -8.39 -11.07 8.77
CA VAL A 59 -7.56 -11.68 9.82
C VAL A 59 -7.82 -11.06 11.19
N GLU A 60 -8.16 -9.77 11.20
CA GLU A 60 -8.40 -8.95 12.36
C GLU A 60 -9.54 -9.51 13.22
N ASP A 61 -9.49 -9.30 14.54
CA ASP A 61 -10.47 -9.89 15.46
C ASP A 61 -11.91 -9.46 15.17
N PHE A 62 -12.11 -8.23 14.70
CA PHE A 62 -13.44 -7.76 14.29
C PHE A 62 -13.95 -8.46 13.03
N ALA A 63 -13.07 -8.85 12.10
CA ALA A 63 -13.45 -9.51 10.86
C ALA A 63 -13.96 -10.95 11.10
N LYS A 64 -13.49 -11.60 12.16
CA LYS A 64 -13.94 -12.95 12.57
C LYS A 64 -15.43 -13.03 12.89
N VAL A 65 -16.01 -11.91 13.33
CA VAL A 65 -17.45 -11.79 13.63
C VAL A 65 -18.21 -10.98 12.57
N SER A 66 -17.58 -10.72 11.40
CA SER A 66 -18.20 -9.98 10.31
C SER A 66 -19.54 -10.58 9.92
N PRO A 67 -20.60 -9.81 9.66
CA PRO A 67 -21.83 -10.35 9.11
C PRO A 67 -21.69 -10.77 7.63
N TYR A 68 -20.57 -10.42 6.98
CA TYR A 68 -20.28 -10.79 5.61
C TYR A 68 -19.49 -12.09 5.53
N GLU A 69 -19.81 -12.89 4.52
CA GLU A 69 -19.09 -14.13 4.22
C GLU A 69 -18.88 -14.27 2.71
N LEU A 70 -17.64 -14.58 2.34
CA LEU A 70 -17.27 -14.99 0.98
C LEU A 70 -17.57 -16.46 0.82
N VAL A 71 -18.42 -16.78 -0.15
CA VAL A 71 -18.79 -18.15 -0.52
C VAL A 71 -18.51 -18.37 -2.01
N ARG A 72 -18.31 -19.64 -2.37
CA ARG A 72 -18.14 -20.09 -3.75
C ARG A 72 -19.34 -20.95 -4.13
N GLU A 73 -19.91 -20.67 -5.30
CA GLU A 73 -20.93 -21.52 -5.92
C GLU A 73 -20.46 -21.82 -7.33
N ASP A 74 -20.19 -23.09 -7.62
CA ASP A 74 -19.47 -23.55 -8.80
C ASP A 74 -18.11 -22.84 -8.93
N GLU A 75 -17.88 -22.09 -10.02
CA GLU A 75 -16.66 -21.31 -10.27
C GLU A 75 -16.83 -19.81 -10.02
N ARG A 76 -17.88 -19.41 -9.29
CA ARG A 76 -18.19 -18.00 -9.00
C ARG A 76 -18.15 -17.71 -7.51
N PHE A 77 -17.72 -16.50 -7.19
CA PHE A 77 -17.62 -16.03 -5.81
C PHE A 77 -18.72 -15.03 -5.49
N PHE A 78 -19.20 -15.09 -4.25
CA PHE A 78 -20.25 -14.22 -3.78
C PHE A 78 -19.97 -13.73 -2.38
N VAL A 79 -20.31 -12.46 -2.12
CA VAL A 79 -20.43 -11.93 -0.77
C VAL A 79 -21.88 -12.08 -0.33
N THR A 80 -22.07 -12.77 0.79
CA THR A 80 -23.38 -12.98 1.43
C THR A 80 -23.50 -12.15 2.70
N HIS A 81 -24.74 -11.84 3.10
CA HIS A 81 -25.06 -11.14 4.34
C HIS A 81 -26.49 -11.52 4.79
N PRO A 82 -26.79 -11.66 6.09
CA PRO A 82 -28.12 -12.09 6.58
C PRO A 82 -29.31 -11.26 6.11
N HIS A 83 -29.09 -9.97 5.82
CA HIS A 83 -30.15 -9.01 5.48
C HIS A 83 -30.05 -8.40 4.07
N HIS A 84 -28.97 -8.71 3.35
CA HIS A 84 -28.74 -8.16 2.01
C HIS A 84 -28.76 -9.26 0.96
N SER A 85 -29.15 -8.89 -0.25
CA SER A 85 -29.04 -9.80 -1.39
C SER A 85 -27.58 -10.16 -1.62
N LYS A 86 -27.35 -11.42 -2.03
CA LYS A 86 -26.04 -11.92 -2.43
C LYS A 86 -25.46 -11.09 -3.58
N VAL A 87 -24.17 -10.75 -3.50
CA VAL A 87 -23.46 -9.95 -4.50
C VAL A 87 -22.37 -10.79 -5.13
N GLU A 88 -22.39 -10.96 -6.44
CA GLU A 88 -21.32 -11.62 -7.18
C GLU A 88 -20.07 -10.74 -7.17
N VAL A 89 -18.91 -11.36 -6.91
CA VAL A 89 -17.61 -10.71 -6.86
C VAL A 89 -16.58 -11.55 -7.59
N ARG A 90 -15.45 -10.95 -7.95
CA ARG A 90 -14.29 -11.66 -8.49
C ARG A 90 -13.13 -11.54 -7.52
N LEU A 91 -12.32 -12.58 -7.42
CA LEU A 91 -11.01 -12.47 -6.81
C LEU A 91 -10.12 -11.60 -7.70
N SER A 92 -9.28 -10.76 -7.09
CA SER A 92 -8.24 -10.07 -7.84
C SER A 92 -7.23 -11.07 -8.41
N PRO A 93 -6.91 -11.02 -9.71
CA PRO A 93 -6.04 -12.00 -10.33
C PRO A 93 -4.62 -11.90 -9.78
N ARG A 94 -4.03 -13.06 -9.48
CA ARG A 94 -2.62 -13.18 -9.09
C ARG A 94 -1.73 -12.97 -10.32
N PRO A 95 -0.77 -12.03 -10.30
CA PRO A 95 0.12 -11.83 -11.43
C PRO A 95 1.17 -12.92 -11.54
N ASP A 96 1.43 -13.41 -12.75
CA ASP A 96 2.45 -14.45 -13.01
C ASP A 96 3.86 -13.99 -12.66
N TRP A 97 4.15 -12.69 -12.86
CA TRP A 97 5.46 -12.11 -12.59
C TRP A 97 5.84 -12.13 -11.10
N TYR A 98 4.89 -12.28 -10.18
CA TYR A 98 5.17 -12.34 -8.74
C TYR A 98 6.18 -13.43 -8.36
N GLU A 99 6.12 -14.58 -9.02
CA GLU A 99 6.97 -15.74 -8.72
C GLU A 99 8.32 -15.70 -9.46
N THR A 100 8.47 -14.78 -10.41
CA THR A 100 9.72 -14.58 -11.15
C THR A 100 10.75 -13.84 -10.29
N LYS A 101 12.01 -13.89 -10.72
CA LYS A 101 13.13 -13.23 -10.05
C LYS A 101 13.68 -12.11 -10.92
N THR A 102 14.05 -11.02 -10.27
CA THR A 102 14.93 -9.99 -10.83
C THR A 102 16.29 -10.57 -11.18
N SER A 103 17.08 -9.83 -11.96
CA SER A 103 18.46 -10.18 -12.31
C SER A 103 19.38 -10.36 -11.09
N SER A 104 19.10 -9.67 -9.98
CA SER A 104 19.82 -9.85 -8.70
C SER A 104 19.36 -11.09 -7.91
N GLY A 105 18.35 -11.81 -8.39
CA GLY A 105 17.83 -13.03 -7.78
C GLY A 105 16.71 -12.83 -6.75
N LYS A 106 16.26 -11.59 -6.52
CA LYS A 106 15.12 -11.29 -5.63
C LYS A 106 13.81 -11.64 -6.32
N ARG A 107 12.90 -12.32 -5.61
CA ARG A 107 11.53 -12.51 -6.11
C ARG A 107 10.85 -11.16 -6.31
N MET A 108 10.18 -10.96 -7.43
CA MET A 108 9.58 -9.67 -7.77
C MET A 108 8.48 -9.26 -6.81
N ASP A 109 7.71 -10.22 -6.28
CA ASP A 109 6.71 -9.95 -5.25
C ASP A 109 7.30 -9.49 -3.91
N ARG A 110 8.62 -9.60 -3.71
CA ARG A 110 9.34 -9.04 -2.56
C ARG A 110 9.97 -7.68 -2.85
N VAL A 111 9.80 -7.14 -4.05
CA VAL A 111 10.29 -5.81 -4.45
C VAL A 111 9.12 -4.84 -4.59
N GLY A 112 8.05 -5.27 -5.27
CA GLY A 112 6.82 -4.49 -5.45
C GLY A 112 5.56 -5.35 -5.35
N THR A 113 4.44 -4.74 -5.01
CA THR A 113 3.15 -5.43 -4.83
C THR A 113 2.04 -4.63 -5.50
N LEU A 114 1.16 -5.29 -6.25
CA LEU A 114 -0.05 -4.65 -6.74
C LEU A 114 -1.01 -4.33 -5.59
N GLN A 115 -1.65 -3.17 -5.66
CA GLN A 115 -2.71 -2.72 -4.78
C GLN A 115 -3.86 -2.30 -5.69
N GLY A 116 -4.88 -3.15 -5.82
CA GLY A 116 -5.85 -3.00 -6.90
C GLY A 116 -5.15 -3.04 -8.27
N THR A 117 -5.12 -1.90 -8.96
CA THR A 117 -4.59 -1.74 -10.32
C THR A 117 -3.27 -0.98 -10.41
N TYR A 118 -2.65 -0.62 -9.28
CA TYR A 118 -1.36 0.09 -9.28
C TYR A 118 -0.28 -0.70 -8.55
N LEU A 119 0.99 -0.38 -8.83
CA LEU A 119 2.13 -1.00 -8.16
C LEU A 119 2.58 -0.16 -6.98
N GLY A 120 2.58 -0.73 -5.77
CA GLY A 120 3.21 -0.16 -4.59
C GLY A 120 4.62 -0.69 -4.43
N VAL A 121 5.58 0.21 -4.18
CA VAL A 121 6.98 -0.11 -3.88
C VAL A 121 7.38 0.62 -2.62
N TYR A 122 8.10 -0.06 -1.73
CA TYR A 122 8.76 0.54 -0.58
C TYR A 122 10.28 0.37 -0.77
N PRO A 123 10.97 1.39 -1.36
CA PRO A 123 12.35 1.23 -1.84
C PRO A 123 13.40 1.12 -0.76
N SER A 124 13.15 1.76 0.39
CA SER A 124 14.14 1.92 1.44
C SER A 124 14.11 0.77 2.46
N ALA A 125 15.07 0.76 3.38
CA ALA A 125 15.06 -0.12 4.56
C ALA A 125 13.93 0.23 5.57
N VAL A 126 13.98 -0.35 6.77
CA VAL A 126 12.97 -0.04 7.80
C VAL A 126 13.04 1.43 8.22
N CYS A 127 11.86 2.04 8.40
CA CYS A 127 11.72 3.35 9.04
C CYS A 127 12.45 3.36 10.39
N GLU A 128 13.33 4.33 10.62
CA GLU A 128 14.28 4.32 11.75
C GLU A 128 13.62 4.42 13.13
N TYR A 129 12.37 4.88 13.19
CA TYR A 129 11.59 4.82 14.44
C TYR A 129 11.45 3.38 15.00
N TRP A 130 11.62 2.35 14.17
CA TRP A 130 11.64 0.95 14.58
C TRP A 130 12.99 0.46 15.11
N THR A 131 14.08 1.16 14.80
CA THR A 131 15.46 0.79 15.16
C THR A 131 15.95 1.49 16.42
N GLU A 132 15.26 2.54 16.86
CA GLU A 132 15.54 3.24 18.11
C GLU A 132 15.31 2.38 19.36
N SER A 133 15.97 2.75 20.47
CA SER A 133 15.84 2.12 21.77
C SER A 133 15.61 3.18 22.88
N PRO A 134 14.40 3.28 23.45
CA PRO A 134 13.20 2.52 23.12
C PRO A 134 12.66 2.85 21.72
N LYS A 135 11.90 1.92 21.11
CA LYS A 135 11.25 2.16 19.82
C LYS A 135 10.24 3.29 19.92
N VAL A 136 10.17 4.12 18.89
CA VAL A 136 9.24 5.26 18.79
C VAL A 136 8.36 5.18 17.53
N ASN A 137 8.26 3.99 16.92
CA ASN A 137 7.39 3.75 15.78
C ASN A 137 5.92 4.05 16.12
N CYS A 138 5.13 4.39 15.10
CA CYS A 138 3.69 4.55 15.30
C CYS A 138 3.06 3.23 15.77
N LYS A 139 2.15 3.29 16.74
CA LYS A 139 1.58 2.10 17.40
C LYS A 139 0.78 1.18 16.45
N PHE A 140 0.24 1.74 15.36
CA PHE A 140 -0.47 0.98 14.32
C PHE A 140 0.45 0.46 13.20
N CYS A 141 1.70 0.92 13.14
CA CYS A 141 2.58 0.60 12.03
C CYS A 141 2.95 -0.89 12.06
N SER A 142 3.02 -1.52 10.88
CA SER A 142 3.48 -2.91 10.73
C SER A 142 4.77 -3.05 9.91
N VAL A 143 5.36 -1.94 9.45
CA VAL A 143 6.53 -1.93 8.55
C VAL A 143 7.70 -2.69 9.17
N GLY A 144 8.09 -2.34 10.40
CA GLY A 144 9.23 -2.96 11.08
C GLY A 144 8.97 -4.35 11.67
N LEU A 145 7.76 -4.92 11.48
CA LEU A 145 7.51 -6.31 11.86
C LEU A 145 8.03 -7.32 10.82
N ASN A 146 8.45 -6.89 9.61
CA ASN A 146 8.62 -7.81 8.46
C ASN A 146 9.84 -7.59 7.56
N LEU A 147 10.65 -6.56 7.83
CA LEU A 147 11.80 -6.30 6.98
C LEU A 147 12.86 -7.38 7.20
N GLY A 148 13.16 -8.11 6.12
CA GLY A 148 14.04 -9.27 6.10
C GLY A 148 13.34 -10.64 5.93
N ASP A 149 12.02 -10.73 6.09
CA ASP A 149 11.28 -12.01 5.95
C ASP A 149 10.40 -12.04 4.68
N LYS A 150 9.45 -11.10 4.58
CA LYS A 150 8.46 -11.04 3.48
C LYS A 150 8.69 -9.93 2.47
N ASP A 151 9.52 -8.96 2.81
CA ASP A 151 9.98 -7.88 1.94
C ASP A 151 11.50 -8.03 1.73
N ALA A 152 11.97 -7.79 0.52
CA ALA A 152 13.40 -7.77 0.28
C ALA A 152 14.02 -6.63 1.10
N GLY A 153 15.25 -6.83 1.58
CA GLY A 153 16.03 -5.81 2.27
C GLY A 153 16.38 -4.65 1.34
N GLU A 154 17.66 -4.40 1.11
CA GLU A 154 18.06 -3.37 0.15
C GLU A 154 17.63 -3.74 -1.27
N LYS A 155 16.86 -2.85 -1.91
CA LYS A 155 16.39 -2.96 -3.28
C LYS A 155 17.24 -2.04 -4.16
N THR A 156 17.83 -2.59 -5.22
CA THR A 156 18.57 -1.75 -6.17
C THR A 156 17.58 -1.03 -7.09
N VAL A 157 18.03 0.06 -7.72
CA VAL A 157 17.23 0.74 -8.75
C VAL A 157 16.84 -0.24 -9.87
N GLU A 158 17.75 -1.14 -10.26
CA GLU A 158 17.47 -2.14 -11.30
C GLU A 158 16.38 -3.12 -10.88
N ASP A 159 16.44 -3.63 -9.64
CA ASP A 159 15.39 -4.52 -9.11
C ASP A 159 14.00 -3.89 -9.24
N ILE A 160 13.90 -2.61 -8.87
CA ILE A 160 12.65 -1.85 -8.87
C ILE A 160 12.17 -1.63 -10.31
N MET A 161 13.07 -1.26 -11.22
CA MET A 161 12.73 -1.05 -12.64
C MET A 161 12.29 -2.36 -13.32
N GLU A 162 12.98 -3.47 -13.07
CA GLU A 162 12.58 -4.80 -13.57
C GLU A 162 11.15 -5.15 -13.14
N VAL A 163 10.80 -4.91 -11.88
CA VAL A 163 9.44 -5.15 -11.37
C VAL A 163 8.42 -4.19 -11.98
N ILE A 164 8.77 -2.92 -12.17
CA ILE A 164 7.89 -1.94 -12.84
C ILE A 164 7.58 -2.38 -14.27
N HIS A 165 8.59 -2.81 -15.04
CA HIS A 165 8.40 -3.30 -16.39
C HIS A 165 7.53 -4.57 -16.43
N ALA A 166 7.82 -5.53 -15.55
CA ALA A 166 7.02 -6.76 -15.46
C ALA A 166 5.56 -6.48 -15.07
N ALA A 167 5.32 -5.55 -14.13
CA ALA A 167 3.98 -5.13 -13.74
C ALA A 167 3.24 -4.36 -14.84
N ARG A 168 3.95 -3.54 -15.62
CA ARG A 168 3.37 -2.83 -16.78
C ARG A 168 2.99 -3.79 -17.89
N GLU A 169 3.87 -4.72 -18.26
CA GLU A 169 3.63 -5.71 -19.31
C GLU A 169 2.57 -6.74 -18.88
N GLY A 170 2.74 -7.35 -17.71
CA GLY A 170 1.92 -8.46 -17.25
C GLY A 170 0.65 -8.06 -16.51
N SER A 171 0.50 -6.81 -16.08
CA SER A 171 -0.68 -6.35 -15.33
C SER A 171 -1.25 -5.01 -15.78
N GLY A 172 -0.64 -4.35 -16.77
CA GLY A 172 -1.18 -3.12 -17.36
C GLY A 172 -1.28 -1.95 -16.38
N ILE A 173 -0.39 -1.89 -15.38
CA ILE A 173 -0.39 -0.75 -14.44
C ILE A 173 -0.21 0.57 -15.20
N THR A 174 -0.85 1.61 -14.70
CA THR A 174 -0.72 2.99 -15.20
C THR A 174 -0.13 3.93 -14.16
N TYR A 175 0.06 3.44 -12.93
CA TYR A 175 0.51 4.19 -11.78
C TYR A 175 1.45 3.33 -10.93
N VAL A 176 2.53 3.94 -10.45
CA VAL A 176 3.43 3.39 -9.44
C VAL A 176 3.52 4.34 -8.26
N ASP A 177 3.39 3.81 -7.04
CA ASP A 177 3.42 4.57 -5.80
C ASP A 177 4.59 4.13 -4.94
N PHE A 178 5.46 5.08 -4.61
CA PHE A 178 6.63 4.87 -3.76
C PHE A 178 6.33 5.33 -2.35
N ASN A 179 6.47 4.43 -1.38
CA ASN A 179 6.26 4.72 0.03
C ASN A 179 7.62 4.77 0.75
N THR A 180 7.82 5.76 1.61
CA THR A 180 9.06 5.89 2.40
C THR A 180 8.79 5.96 3.90
N GLY A 181 9.76 5.48 4.68
CA GLY A 181 9.86 5.74 6.11
C GLY A 181 10.57 7.06 6.42
N HIS A 182 10.70 7.34 7.72
CA HIS A 182 11.62 8.36 8.21
C HIS A 182 13.05 7.82 8.28
N TYR A 183 13.99 8.69 7.94
CA TYR A 183 15.43 8.51 8.03
C TYR A 183 16.05 9.79 8.55
N GLU A 184 17.04 9.65 9.44
CA GLU A 184 17.83 10.75 9.96
C GLU A 184 18.49 11.52 8.80
N GLY A 185 18.44 12.85 8.89
CA GLY A 185 18.96 13.74 7.85
C GLY A 185 18.12 13.84 6.58
N ASP A 186 16.86 13.38 6.60
CA ASP A 186 15.90 13.46 5.48
C ASP A 186 16.30 12.75 4.18
N THR A 187 17.18 11.75 4.27
CA THR A 187 17.76 11.06 3.09
C THR A 187 16.78 10.18 2.30
N TYR A 188 15.52 10.06 2.75
CA TYR A 188 14.52 9.21 2.10
C TYR A 188 14.15 9.67 0.68
N LEU A 189 14.19 10.98 0.39
CA LEU A 189 13.96 11.48 -0.97
C LEU A 189 15.18 11.33 -1.88
N ASP A 190 16.39 11.40 -1.33
CA ASP A 190 17.63 11.15 -2.08
C ASP A 190 17.68 9.72 -2.62
N ILE A 191 17.18 8.75 -1.84
CA ILE A 191 17.06 7.35 -2.26
C ILE A 191 16.08 7.20 -3.43
N LEU A 192 14.99 7.98 -3.43
CA LEU A 192 13.98 7.92 -4.48
C LEU A 192 14.41 8.60 -5.78
N GLU A 193 15.13 9.71 -5.71
CA GLU A 193 15.52 10.52 -6.88
C GLU A 193 16.03 9.70 -8.09
N PRO A 194 17.01 8.78 -7.96
CA PRO A 194 17.49 7.99 -9.11
C PRO A 194 16.41 7.05 -9.67
N ILE A 195 15.51 6.55 -8.83
CA ILE A 195 14.38 5.69 -9.25
C ILE A 195 13.38 6.55 -10.04
N LEU A 196 12.95 7.68 -9.48
CA LEU A 196 11.97 8.58 -10.09
C LEU A 196 12.42 9.03 -11.48
N LYS A 197 13.69 9.42 -11.63
CA LYS A 197 14.29 9.80 -12.91
C LYS A 197 14.19 8.69 -13.95
N ARG A 198 14.51 7.44 -13.57
CA ARG A 198 14.42 6.28 -14.48
C ARG A 198 13.00 5.94 -14.86
N VAL A 199 12.07 5.92 -13.91
CA VAL A 199 10.64 5.68 -14.20
C VAL A 199 10.14 6.71 -15.21
N LYS A 200 10.50 7.98 -15.01
CA LYS A 200 10.09 9.06 -15.92
C LYS A 200 10.70 8.96 -17.31
N SER A 201 11.95 8.51 -17.43
CA SER A 201 12.62 8.39 -18.74
C SER A 201 12.30 7.10 -19.50
N GLU A 202 11.96 6.01 -18.80
CA GLU A 202 11.80 4.67 -19.37
C GLU A 202 10.32 4.26 -19.50
N THR A 203 9.39 4.99 -18.87
CA THR A 203 7.97 4.65 -18.85
C THR A 203 7.07 5.87 -19.03
N ASP A 204 5.79 5.62 -19.30
CA ASP A 204 4.72 6.63 -19.33
C ASP A 204 3.85 6.59 -18.05
N LEU A 205 4.32 5.89 -17.01
CA LEU A 205 3.55 5.69 -15.79
C LEU A 205 3.39 7.00 -15.02
N LEU A 206 2.23 7.15 -14.40
CA LEU A 206 2.03 8.16 -13.37
C LEU A 206 2.79 7.75 -12.10
N ILE A 207 3.38 8.72 -11.41
CA ILE A 207 4.24 8.49 -10.25
C ILE A 207 3.66 9.14 -9.00
N GLY A 208 3.53 8.34 -7.94
CA GLY A 208 3.16 8.76 -6.60
C GLY A 208 4.32 8.64 -5.63
N VAL A 209 4.39 9.57 -4.68
CA VAL A 209 5.28 9.48 -3.53
C VAL A 209 4.48 9.71 -2.24
N GLN A 210 4.51 8.73 -1.34
CA GLN A 210 4.08 8.88 0.05
C GLN A 210 5.32 8.97 0.93
N THR A 211 5.44 10.07 1.67
CA THR A 211 6.66 10.38 2.40
C THR A 211 6.37 11.17 3.69
N PRO A 212 7.22 11.09 4.73
CA PRO A 212 7.24 12.09 5.78
C PRO A 212 7.48 13.50 5.22
N PRO A 213 7.10 14.57 5.93
CA PRO A 213 7.37 15.92 5.44
C PRO A 213 8.87 16.24 5.53
N HIS A 214 9.48 16.61 4.40
CA HIS A 214 10.87 17.07 4.35
C HIS A 214 11.06 18.40 5.09
N HIS A 215 12.20 18.63 5.78
CA HIS A 215 12.49 19.87 6.51
C HIS A 215 12.77 21.08 5.61
N ASP A 216 13.25 20.84 4.40
CA ASP A 216 13.28 21.81 3.31
C ASP A 216 12.10 21.55 2.35
N LEU A 217 11.14 22.48 2.27
CA LEU A 217 9.94 22.31 1.45
C LEU A 217 10.24 22.41 -0.06
N SER A 218 11.37 23.01 -0.46
CA SER A 218 11.74 23.14 -1.88
C SER A 218 12.00 21.81 -2.58
N TRP A 219 12.13 20.74 -1.81
CA TRP A 219 12.12 19.38 -2.34
C TRP A 219 10.84 19.03 -3.09
N TYR A 220 9.70 19.64 -2.76
CA TYR A 220 8.46 19.37 -3.46
C TYR A 220 8.42 19.99 -4.85
N ASP A 221 9.04 21.16 -5.06
CA ASP A 221 9.31 21.69 -6.41
C ASP A 221 10.18 20.71 -7.19
N ARG A 222 11.25 20.19 -6.58
CA ARG A 222 12.11 19.19 -7.22
C ARG A 222 11.35 17.91 -7.60
N LEU A 223 10.46 17.42 -6.74
CA LEU A 223 9.60 16.27 -7.06
C LEU A 223 8.68 16.59 -8.26
N GLN A 224 8.10 17.79 -8.29
CA GLN A 224 7.27 18.26 -9.41
C GLN A 224 8.08 18.33 -10.71
N GLU A 225 9.28 18.91 -10.68
CA GLU A 225 10.20 19.00 -11.83
C GLU A 225 10.64 17.63 -12.34
N MET A 226 10.81 16.64 -11.45
CA MET A 226 11.07 15.24 -11.82
C MET A 226 9.83 14.54 -12.41
N GLY A 227 8.67 15.20 -12.42
CA GLY A 227 7.44 14.70 -13.01
C GLY A 227 6.64 13.78 -12.11
N VAL A 228 6.82 13.88 -10.78
CA VAL A 228 5.95 13.23 -9.79
C VAL A 228 4.54 13.82 -9.89
N ASN A 229 3.54 12.96 -10.03
CA ASN A 229 2.15 13.37 -10.24
C ASN A 229 1.39 13.60 -8.94
N ARG A 230 1.81 12.95 -7.86
CA ARG A 230 1.15 13.03 -6.55
C ARG A 230 2.16 12.86 -5.44
N VAL A 231 2.12 13.77 -4.46
CA VAL A 231 2.78 13.61 -3.17
C VAL A 231 1.73 13.45 -2.08
N SER A 232 2.00 12.64 -1.07
CA SER A 232 1.11 12.47 0.08
C SER A 232 1.84 12.34 1.40
N PHE A 233 1.20 12.86 2.44
CA PHE A 233 1.73 12.91 3.80
C PHE A 233 0.76 12.22 4.75
N CYS A 234 1.15 11.07 5.29
CA CYS A 234 0.34 10.33 6.24
C CYS A 234 0.62 10.78 7.67
N PHE A 235 -0.08 11.80 8.16
CA PHE A 235 -0.08 12.13 9.60
C PHE A 235 -1.02 11.23 10.41
N GLU A 236 -2.02 10.60 9.76
CA GLU A 236 -2.97 9.59 10.26
C GLU A 236 -3.94 10.05 11.35
N ILE A 237 -3.47 10.82 12.33
CA ILE A 237 -4.24 11.27 13.49
C ILE A 237 -4.23 12.80 13.54
N PHE A 238 -5.41 13.41 13.49
CA PHE A 238 -5.57 14.87 13.49
C PHE A 238 -5.63 15.48 14.90
N ASP A 239 -6.04 14.70 15.92
CA ASP A 239 -6.02 15.16 17.31
C ASP A 239 -4.56 15.24 17.83
N PRO A 240 -4.05 16.40 18.27
CA PRO A 240 -2.64 16.56 18.62
C PRO A 240 -2.17 15.64 19.76
N ARG A 241 -3.03 15.42 20.76
CA ARG A 241 -2.67 14.58 21.93
C ARG A 241 -2.57 13.12 21.53
N THR A 242 -3.54 12.64 20.77
CA THR A 242 -3.56 11.28 20.23
C THR A 242 -2.42 11.09 19.23
N PHE A 243 -2.08 12.10 18.42
CA PHE A 243 -0.94 12.05 17.51
C PHE A 243 0.38 11.88 18.26
N GLU A 244 0.61 12.64 19.33
CA GLU A 244 1.79 12.48 20.19
C GLU A 244 1.84 11.07 20.81
N GLU A 245 0.70 10.59 21.32
CA GLU A 245 0.64 9.30 21.99
C GLU A 245 0.81 8.10 21.04
N VAL A 246 0.20 8.17 19.85
CA VAL A 246 0.14 7.06 18.88
C VAL A 246 1.31 7.10 17.89
N CYS A 247 1.83 8.29 17.59
CA CYS A 247 2.90 8.53 16.62
C CYS A 247 4.10 9.26 17.25
N PRO A 248 4.71 8.73 18.33
CA PRO A 248 5.69 9.48 19.13
C PRO A 248 6.91 9.94 18.32
N GLY A 249 7.44 9.10 17.42
CA GLY A 249 8.54 9.49 16.53
C GLY A 249 8.18 10.63 15.57
N LYS A 250 7.01 10.55 14.91
CA LYS A 250 6.53 11.61 14.00
C LYS A 250 6.30 12.93 14.75
N HIS A 251 5.78 12.85 15.99
CA HIS A 251 5.57 14.01 16.83
C HIS A 251 6.89 14.68 17.21
N ARG A 252 7.87 13.89 17.70
CA ARG A 252 9.18 14.38 18.09
C ARG A 252 9.92 15.05 16.94
N GLU A 253 9.91 14.40 15.76
CA GLU A 253 10.72 14.83 14.62
C GLU A 253 10.12 16.03 13.89
N TYR A 254 8.82 15.97 13.59
CA TYR A 254 8.18 16.95 12.71
C TYR A 254 7.06 17.72 13.41
N GLY A 255 6.30 17.03 14.27
CA GLY A 255 5.04 17.52 14.80
C GLY A 255 3.93 17.55 13.74
N LEU A 256 2.66 17.57 14.18
CA LEU A 256 1.51 17.59 13.27
C LEU A 256 1.51 18.82 12.35
N LYS A 257 1.94 19.98 12.89
CA LYS A 257 1.99 21.23 12.13
C LYS A 257 2.84 21.09 10.87
N ARG A 258 3.99 20.42 10.92
CA ARG A 258 4.88 20.30 9.77
C ARG A 258 4.27 19.47 8.63
N TYR A 259 3.51 18.42 8.96
CA TYR A 259 2.74 17.66 7.97
C TYR A 259 1.72 18.56 7.26
N LEU A 260 1.04 19.43 8.01
CA LEU A 260 0.07 20.38 7.44
C LEU A 260 0.74 21.47 6.61
N ASP A 261 1.89 22.00 7.07
CA ASP A 261 2.68 22.98 6.33
C ASP A 261 3.15 22.41 4.97
N ALA A 262 3.55 21.13 4.93
CA ALA A 262 3.92 20.45 3.69
C ALA A 262 2.73 20.27 2.74
N VAL A 263 1.53 19.93 3.25
CA VAL A 263 0.30 19.88 2.45
C VAL A 263 -0.01 21.27 1.87
N GLU A 264 0.03 22.31 2.70
CA GLU A 264 -0.24 23.69 2.28
C GLU A 264 0.75 24.15 1.20
N TYR A 265 2.03 23.82 1.36
CA TYR A 265 3.06 24.12 0.37
C TYR A 265 2.77 23.46 -0.98
N CYS A 266 2.51 22.15 -0.98
CA CYS A 266 2.23 21.40 -2.22
C CYS A 266 0.96 21.88 -2.93
N VAL A 267 -0.05 22.35 -2.21
CA VAL A 267 -1.26 22.96 -2.81
C VAL A 267 -0.95 24.30 -3.49
N GLY A 268 0.09 25.00 -3.05
CA GLY A 268 0.58 26.24 -3.66
C GLY A 268 1.43 26.04 -4.92
N LEU A 269 1.86 24.82 -5.23
CA LEU A 269 2.61 24.49 -6.44
C LEU A 269 1.66 24.51 -7.65
N THR A 270 2.04 25.24 -8.70
CA THR A 270 1.28 25.41 -9.94
C THR A 270 1.76 24.49 -11.05
#